data_AF-A0A1J4X4Q4-F1
#
_entry.id   AF-A0A1J4X4Q4-F1
#
_cell.length_a   1.000
_cell.length_b   1.000
_cell.length_c   1.000
_cell.angle_alpha   90.00
_cell.angle_beta   90.00
_cell.angle_gamma   90.00
#
_symmetry.space_group_name_H-M   'P 1'
#
loop_
_entity.id
_entity.type
_entity.pdbx_description
1 polymer ?
#
loop_
_entity_poly.entity_id
_entity_poly.type
_entity_poly.pdbx_seq_one_letter_code
_entity_poly.pdbx_strand_id
1 'polypeptide(L)'
;MLRETYIEALLDQLEADNFYRDNIFKLTQKFRMQKPKIDIPNEGSIFLIDIFCQRPRGSVIDLFDWINASNLWSNILCGELKYRFLSTSDIPQKDSDTEGNNNILKELVKTSPEQIKNAEFWGGKFGSDGFIEFFSPPINEITNFPLEVGSCRTDQLITHLGENHGFARMPYGYKQVIIFEDLTPPSLNF
;
A
#
# COMPACT_ATOMS: atom_id res chain seq x y z
N MET A 1 24.97 -4.10 -9.26
CA MET A 1 25.87 -2.94 -9.37
C MET A 1 25.27 -1.65 -8.82
N LEU A 2 24.44 -0.86 -9.53
CA LEU A 2 23.91 0.41 -8.96
C LEU A 2 23.05 0.27 -7.68
N ARG A 3 22.28 -0.81 -7.57
CA ARG A 3 21.45 -1.12 -6.39
C ARG A 3 22.27 -1.53 -5.17
N GLU A 4 23.35 -2.29 -5.37
CA GLU A 4 24.25 -2.72 -4.30
C GLU A 4 25.05 -1.53 -3.78
N THR A 5 25.55 -0.67 -4.68
CA THR A 5 26.23 0.57 -4.30
C THR A 5 25.32 1.56 -3.57
N TYR A 6 24.04 1.64 -3.94
CA TYR A 6 23.06 2.49 -3.23
C TYR A 6 22.73 1.94 -1.84
N ILE A 7 22.54 0.62 -1.71
CA ILE A 7 22.30 -0.04 -0.42
C ILE A 7 23.55 0.06 0.47
N GLU A 8 24.75 -0.15 -0.07
CA GLU A 8 26.02 0.02 0.66
C GLU A 8 26.22 1.48 1.08
N ALA A 9 25.93 2.47 0.24
CA ALA A 9 26.01 3.88 0.62
C ALA A 9 24.98 4.28 1.71
N LEU A 10 23.77 3.70 1.67
CA LEU A 10 22.75 3.91 2.69
C LEU A 10 23.12 3.21 4.01
N LEU A 11 23.69 2.02 3.92
CA LEU A 11 24.21 1.27 5.07
C LEU A 11 25.43 1.96 5.67
N ASP A 12 26.34 2.51 4.87
CA ASP A 12 27.50 3.31 5.32
C ASP A 12 27.04 4.61 6.01
N GLN A 13 26.00 5.27 5.49
CA GLN A 13 25.36 6.41 6.16
C GLN A 13 24.68 6.01 7.49
N LEU A 14 24.09 4.82 7.57
CA LEU A 14 23.48 4.28 8.79
C LEU A 14 24.53 3.73 9.78
N GLU A 15 25.70 3.28 9.32
CA GLU A 15 26.83 2.88 10.15
C GLU A 15 27.52 4.07 10.82
N ALA A 16 27.52 5.24 10.17
CA ALA A 16 28.02 6.47 10.77
C ALA A 16 27.22 6.91 12.00
N ASP A 17 25.99 6.42 12.16
CA ASP A 17 25.12 6.76 13.30
C ASP A 17 24.50 5.51 13.93
N ASN A 18 25.34 4.73 14.61
CA ASN A 18 24.99 3.49 15.34
C ASN A 18 23.70 3.63 16.19
N PHE A 19 23.40 4.82 16.69
CA PHE A 19 22.17 5.10 17.44
C PHE A 19 20.91 4.96 16.58
N TYR A 20 20.91 5.48 15.35
CA TYR A 20 19.77 5.37 14.43
C TYR A 20 19.58 3.95 13.93
N ARG A 21 20.66 3.25 13.59
CA ARG A 21 20.62 1.85 13.17
C ARG A 21 19.96 0.96 14.24
N ASP A 22 20.40 1.09 15.49
CA ASP A 22 19.89 0.28 16.60
C ASP A 22 18.42 0.62 16.92
N ASN A 23 18.01 1.88 16.76
CA ASN A 23 16.62 2.28 16.96
C ASN A 23 15.71 1.79 15.83
N ILE A 24 16.13 1.92 14.57
CA ILE A 24 15.40 1.38 13.40
C ILE A 24 15.26 -0.14 13.54
N PHE A 25 16.32 -0.83 13.97
CA PHE A 25 16.31 -2.26 14.20
C PHE A 25 15.34 -2.65 15.34
N LYS A 26 15.36 -1.93 16.47
CA LYS A 26 14.43 -2.14 17.59
C LYS A 26 12.98 -1.85 17.19
N LEU A 27 12.72 -0.80 16.40
CA LEU A 27 11.40 -0.47 15.85
C LEU A 27 10.90 -1.57 14.92
N THR A 28 11.76 -2.01 14.00
CA THR A 28 11.48 -3.13 13.09
C THR A 28 11.21 -4.41 13.86
N GLN A 29 11.99 -4.73 14.90
CA GLN A 29 11.75 -5.88 15.77
C GLN A 29 10.40 -5.77 16.48
N LYS A 30 10.07 -4.60 17.04
CA LYS A 30 8.77 -4.37 17.70
C LYS A 30 7.61 -4.51 16.71
N PHE A 31 7.73 -3.95 15.51
CA PHE A 31 6.75 -4.09 14.44
C PHE A 31 6.55 -5.57 14.06
N ARG A 32 7.64 -6.31 13.86
CA ARG A 32 7.60 -7.76 13.56
C ARG A 32 6.93 -8.57 14.68
N MET A 33 7.16 -8.20 15.94
CA MET A 33 6.53 -8.87 17.10
C MET A 33 5.06 -8.52 17.26
N GLN A 34 4.69 -7.26 17.06
CA GLN A 34 3.32 -6.79 17.26
C GLN A 34 2.39 -7.16 16.11
N LYS A 35 2.95 -7.39 14.91
CA LYS A 35 2.22 -7.68 13.68
C LYS A 35 1.02 -6.73 13.52
N PRO A 36 1.25 -5.43 13.32
CA PRO A 36 0.18 -4.44 13.29
C PRO A 36 -0.94 -4.85 12.37
N LYS A 37 -2.16 -4.64 12.86
CA LYS A 37 -3.38 -4.98 12.15
C LYS A 37 -4.22 -3.74 11.99
N ILE A 38 -4.91 -3.67 10.87
CA ILE A 38 -5.99 -2.73 10.67
C ILE A 38 -7.29 -3.50 10.85
N ASP A 39 -8.16 -3.01 11.73
CA ASP A 39 -9.48 -3.59 11.93
C ASP A 39 -10.39 -3.22 10.76
N ILE A 40 -11.03 -4.25 10.19
CA ILE A 40 -12.04 -4.10 9.14
C ILE A 40 -13.39 -4.18 9.83
N PRO A 41 -14.22 -3.13 9.78
CA PRO A 41 -15.52 -3.13 10.44
C PRO A 41 -16.35 -4.36 10.05
N ASN A 42 -16.75 -5.15 11.05
CA ASN A 42 -17.57 -6.37 10.91
C ASN A 42 -16.94 -7.55 10.15
N GLU A 43 -15.68 -7.44 9.68
CA GLU A 43 -15.02 -8.47 8.87
C GLU A 43 -13.73 -9.01 9.50
N GLY A 44 -13.26 -8.39 10.61
CA GLY A 44 -12.11 -8.84 11.38
C GLY A 44 -10.95 -7.86 11.29
N SER A 45 -9.77 -8.35 10.91
CA SER A 45 -8.55 -7.55 10.90
C SER A 45 -7.58 -8.06 9.83
N ILE A 46 -6.89 -7.15 9.15
CA ILE A 46 -5.86 -7.46 8.15
C ILE A 46 -4.49 -7.04 8.66
N PHE A 47 -3.47 -7.86 8.45
CA PHE A 47 -2.10 -7.47 8.79
C PHE A 47 -1.62 -6.37 7.85
N LEU A 48 -1.04 -5.30 8.40
CA LEU A 48 -0.56 -4.18 7.60
C LEU A 48 0.46 -4.63 6.55
N ILE A 49 1.30 -5.61 6.90
CA ILE A 49 2.29 -6.15 5.98
C ILE A 49 1.65 -6.84 4.78
N ASP A 50 0.48 -7.47 4.93
CA ASP A 50 -0.23 -8.09 3.79
C ASP A 50 -0.84 -7.04 2.85
N ILE A 51 -1.15 -5.86 3.38
CA ILE A 51 -1.62 -4.72 2.59
C ILE A 51 -0.45 -4.11 1.83
N PHE A 52 0.62 -3.80 2.58
CA PHE A 52 1.68 -2.91 2.13
C PHE A 52 2.86 -3.64 1.46
N CYS A 53 3.12 -4.89 1.83
CA CYS A 53 4.19 -5.69 1.26
C CYS A 53 3.75 -7.15 1.14
N GLN A 54 2.95 -7.44 0.11
CA GLN A 54 2.59 -8.82 -0.20
C GLN A 54 3.57 -9.38 -1.21
N ARG A 55 4.41 -10.32 -0.77
CA ARG A 55 5.36 -10.99 -1.66
C ARG A 55 4.84 -12.36 -2.11
N PRO A 56 5.32 -12.91 -3.25
CA PRO A 56 4.99 -14.26 -3.66
C PRO A 56 5.30 -15.31 -2.59
N ARG A 57 4.54 -16.40 -2.54
CA ARG A 57 4.74 -17.47 -1.53
C ARG A 57 6.19 -17.97 -1.53
N GLY A 58 6.76 -18.08 -0.33
CA GLY A 58 8.12 -18.57 -0.12
C GLY A 58 9.23 -17.52 -0.28
N SER A 59 8.89 -16.29 -0.67
CA SER A 59 9.84 -15.18 -0.65
C SER A 59 9.96 -14.57 0.74
N VAL A 60 11.12 -13.99 1.02
CA VAL A 60 11.44 -13.37 2.32
C VAL A 60 11.15 -11.87 2.22
N ILE A 61 10.42 -11.34 3.19
CA ILE A 61 10.26 -9.89 3.39
C ILE A 61 11.60 -9.35 3.90
N ASP A 62 12.22 -8.47 3.12
CA ASP A 62 13.54 -7.93 3.42
C ASP A 62 13.48 -6.79 4.45
N LEU A 63 14.65 -6.32 4.91
CA LEU A 63 14.71 -5.27 5.92
C LEU A 63 14.09 -3.95 5.44
N PHE A 64 14.23 -3.60 4.16
CA PHE A 64 13.68 -2.37 3.60
C PHE A 64 12.15 -2.40 3.60
N ASP A 65 11.56 -3.55 3.23
CA ASP A 65 10.11 -3.73 3.32
C ASP A 65 9.59 -3.48 4.74
N TRP A 66 10.30 -3.98 5.75
CA TRP A 66 9.92 -3.77 7.16
C TRP A 66 10.06 -2.32 7.60
N ILE A 67 11.14 -1.63 7.21
CA ILE A 67 11.34 -0.21 7.51
C ILE A 67 10.19 0.60 6.90
N ASN A 68 9.89 0.37 5.63
CA ASN A 68 8.85 1.08 4.90
C ASN A 68 7.46 0.82 5.49
N ALA A 69 7.13 -0.43 5.83
CA ALA A 69 5.88 -0.77 6.49
C ALA A 69 5.76 -0.13 7.89
N SER A 70 6.89 -0.03 8.61
CA SER A 70 6.93 0.62 9.93
C SER A 70 6.70 2.13 9.83
N ASN A 71 7.30 2.79 8.84
CA ASN A 71 7.08 4.21 8.58
C ASN A 71 5.62 4.48 8.21
N LEU A 72 5.04 3.66 7.32
CA LEU A 72 3.63 3.77 6.95
C LEU A 72 2.71 3.65 8.18
N TRP A 73 2.99 2.70 9.07
CA TRP A 73 2.25 2.56 10.32
C TRP A 73 2.39 3.76 11.24
N SER A 74 3.59 4.35 11.33
CA SER A 74 3.79 5.57 12.08
C SER A 74 2.93 6.71 11.53
N ASN A 75 2.89 6.90 10.21
CA ASN A 75 2.08 7.94 9.57
C ASN A 75 0.57 7.73 9.82
N ILE A 76 0.12 6.46 9.84
CA ILE A 76 -1.25 6.11 10.23
C ILE A 76 -1.54 6.55 11.67
N LEU A 77 -0.64 6.21 12.61
CA LEU A 77 -0.80 6.55 14.03
C LEU A 77 -0.74 8.06 14.30
N CYS A 78 0.04 8.80 13.51
CA CYS A 78 0.12 10.25 13.58
C CYS A 78 -1.06 10.97 12.89
N GLY A 79 -1.90 10.23 12.16
CA GLY A 79 -3.01 10.79 11.38
C GLY A 79 -2.59 11.49 10.08
N GLU A 80 -1.34 11.32 9.68
CA GLU A 80 -0.77 11.82 8.41
C GLU A 80 -1.20 10.94 7.24
N LEU A 81 -1.44 9.65 7.47
CA LEU A 81 -1.99 8.74 6.47
C LEU A 81 -3.34 8.20 6.92
N LYS A 82 -4.38 8.39 6.12
CA LYS A 82 -5.70 7.81 6.37
C LYS A 82 -6.01 6.69 5.38
N TYR A 83 -6.91 5.80 5.79
CA TYR A 83 -7.36 4.72 4.94
C TYR A 83 -8.86 4.49 5.03
N ARG A 84 -9.41 3.86 4.00
CA ARG A 84 -10.81 3.46 3.89
C ARG A 84 -10.94 2.10 3.22
N PHE A 85 -11.87 1.29 3.70
CA PHE A 85 -12.19 -0.02 3.13
C PHE A 85 -13.39 0.04 2.19
N LEU A 86 -13.31 -0.76 1.13
CA LEU A 86 -14.39 -1.05 0.21
C LEU A 86 -14.48 -2.58 0.06
N SER A 87 -15.61 -3.18 0.43
CA SER A 87 -15.80 -4.62 0.31
C SER A 87 -15.98 -5.00 -1.17
N THR A 88 -15.33 -6.09 -1.59
CA THR A 88 -15.46 -6.65 -2.95
C THR A 88 -16.28 -7.95 -2.93
N SER A 89 -16.79 -8.36 -4.09
CA SER A 89 -17.53 -9.62 -4.24
C SER A 89 -16.65 -10.85 -4.03
N ASP A 90 -15.37 -10.75 -4.42
CA ASP A 90 -14.41 -11.84 -4.34
C ASP A 90 -12.98 -11.37 -4.06
N ILE A 91 -12.09 -12.33 -3.80
CA ILE A 91 -10.66 -12.09 -3.63
C ILE A 91 -9.98 -11.86 -4.99
N PRO A 92 -8.87 -11.10 -5.03
CA PRO A 92 -8.12 -10.87 -6.27
C PRO A 92 -7.65 -12.15 -6.94
N GLN A 93 -7.71 -12.15 -8.26
CA GLN A 93 -7.15 -13.18 -9.12
C GLN A 93 -5.71 -12.85 -9.50
N LYS A 94 -4.97 -13.86 -9.97
CA LYS A 94 -3.58 -13.67 -10.44
C LYS A 94 -3.49 -12.57 -11.48
N ASP A 95 -2.36 -11.88 -11.58
CA ASP A 95 -2.23 -10.71 -12.45
C ASP A 95 -2.46 -11.03 -13.94
N SER A 96 -2.20 -12.30 -14.34
CA SER A 96 -2.50 -12.82 -15.67
C SER A 96 -3.99 -12.91 -15.99
N ASP A 97 -4.86 -12.91 -14.97
CA ASP A 97 -6.31 -12.96 -15.09
C ASP A 97 -6.92 -11.55 -15.01
N THR A 98 -6.64 -10.78 -16.05
CA THR A 98 -7.13 -9.40 -16.18
C THR A 98 -8.66 -9.33 -16.19
N GLU A 99 -9.33 -10.29 -16.79
CA GLU A 99 -10.79 -10.33 -16.87
C GLU A 99 -11.41 -10.61 -15.49
N GLY A 100 -10.89 -11.60 -14.75
CA GLY A 100 -11.34 -11.92 -13.40
C GLY A 100 -11.23 -10.73 -12.44
N ASN A 101 -10.08 -10.04 -12.44
CA ASN A 101 -9.89 -8.84 -11.62
C ASN A 101 -10.81 -7.69 -12.04
N ASN A 102 -11.00 -7.45 -13.35
CA ASN A 102 -11.94 -6.43 -13.82
C ASN A 102 -13.41 -6.77 -13.48
N ASN A 103 -13.79 -8.04 -13.44
CA ASN A 103 -15.14 -8.43 -13.03
C ASN A 103 -15.41 -8.10 -11.55
N ILE A 104 -14.40 -8.27 -10.68
CA ILE A 104 -14.48 -7.84 -9.28
C ILE A 104 -14.67 -6.32 -9.19
N LEU A 105 -13.85 -5.55 -9.92
CA LEU A 105 -13.94 -4.09 -9.94
C LEU A 105 -15.26 -3.57 -10.51
N LYS A 106 -15.81 -4.20 -11.56
CA LYS A 106 -17.12 -3.84 -12.13
C LYS A 106 -18.25 -4.06 -11.14
N GLU A 107 -18.26 -5.17 -10.40
CA GLU A 107 -19.26 -5.39 -9.35
C GLU A 107 -19.07 -4.40 -8.18
N LEU A 108 -17.83 -4.02 -7.85
CA LEU A 108 -17.57 -2.96 -6.87
C LEU A 108 -18.18 -1.61 -7.31
N VAL A 109 -17.98 -1.20 -8.57
CA VAL A 109 -18.59 0.03 -9.13
C VAL A 109 -20.13 -0.05 -9.07
N LYS A 110 -20.69 -1.19 -9.47
CA LYS A 110 -22.14 -1.43 -9.50
C LYS A 110 -22.79 -1.43 -8.10
N THR A 111 -22.08 -1.90 -7.08
CA THR A 111 -22.56 -1.90 -5.69
C THR A 111 -22.34 -0.56 -4.98
N SER A 112 -21.51 0.31 -5.54
CA SER A 112 -21.22 1.66 -5.00
C SER A 112 -21.41 2.78 -6.04
N PRO A 113 -22.55 2.84 -6.76
CA PRO A 113 -22.69 3.66 -7.97
C PRO A 113 -22.68 5.17 -7.73
N GLU A 114 -22.96 5.61 -6.50
CA GLU A 114 -22.92 7.03 -6.10
C GLU A 114 -21.52 7.46 -5.62
N GLN A 115 -20.62 6.50 -5.38
CA GLN A 115 -19.29 6.76 -4.81
C GLN A 115 -18.21 6.58 -5.88
N ILE A 116 -18.24 5.46 -6.59
CA ILE A 116 -17.20 5.07 -7.55
C ILE A 116 -17.69 5.34 -8.96
N LYS A 117 -16.92 6.16 -9.68
CA LYS A 117 -17.20 6.52 -11.06
C LYS A 117 -16.71 5.45 -12.03
N ASN A 118 -15.49 4.95 -11.83
CA ASN A 118 -14.90 3.92 -12.65
C ASN A 118 -13.77 3.18 -11.91
N ALA A 119 -13.48 1.95 -12.32
CA ALA A 119 -12.34 1.18 -11.84
C ALA A 119 -11.90 0.17 -12.91
N GLU A 120 -10.60 0.03 -13.12
CA GLU A 120 -10.05 -0.88 -14.13
C GLU A 120 -8.70 -1.44 -13.70
N PHE A 121 -8.43 -2.68 -14.10
CA PHE A 121 -7.16 -3.38 -13.94
C PHE A 121 -6.57 -3.72 -15.32
N TRP A 122 -5.28 -3.46 -15.51
CA TRP A 122 -4.54 -3.57 -16.77
C TRP A 122 -3.43 -4.62 -16.76
N GLY A 123 -3.18 -5.32 -15.66
CA GLY A 123 -2.26 -6.46 -15.60
C GLY A 123 -0.78 -6.12 -15.44
N GLY A 124 -0.40 -5.26 -14.49
CA GLY A 124 1.03 -5.06 -14.16
C GLY A 124 1.82 -4.27 -15.20
N LYS A 125 1.28 -3.13 -15.65
CA LYS A 125 2.05 -2.19 -16.47
C LYS A 125 3.03 -1.40 -15.61
N PHE A 126 4.10 -0.87 -16.22
CA PHE A 126 5.02 0.03 -15.52
C PHE A 126 4.25 1.23 -14.95
N GLY A 127 4.26 1.38 -13.62
CA GLY A 127 3.64 2.50 -12.92
C GLY A 127 2.56 2.05 -11.95
N SER A 128 1.51 1.37 -12.44
CA SER A 128 0.46 0.78 -11.59
C SER A 128 -0.24 -0.39 -12.29
N ASP A 129 -0.93 -1.21 -11.51
CA ASP A 129 -1.77 -2.29 -12.05
C ASP A 129 -3.07 -1.78 -12.67
N GLY A 130 -3.58 -0.62 -12.26
CA GLY A 130 -4.86 -0.08 -12.68
C GLY A 130 -5.22 1.20 -11.95
N PHE A 131 -6.51 1.50 -11.82
CA PHE A 131 -6.98 2.67 -11.06
C PHE A 131 -8.38 2.48 -10.48
N ILE A 132 -8.73 3.36 -9.53
CA ILE A 132 -10.09 3.58 -9.05
C ILE A 132 -10.36 5.09 -9.02
N GLU A 133 -11.45 5.51 -9.67
CA GLU A 133 -11.91 6.89 -9.76
C GLU A 133 -13.24 7.06 -9.00
N PHE A 134 -13.34 8.10 -8.17
CA PHE A 134 -14.50 8.44 -7.36
C PHE A 134 -15.18 9.72 -7.85
N PHE A 135 -16.49 9.85 -7.59
CA PHE A 135 -17.22 11.10 -7.86
C PHE A 135 -16.86 12.24 -6.88
N SER A 136 -16.48 11.87 -5.66
CA SER A 136 -16.02 12.78 -4.60
C SER A 136 -14.89 12.11 -3.82
N PRO A 137 -13.98 12.88 -3.18
CA PRO A 137 -12.85 12.29 -2.46
C PRO A 137 -13.34 11.30 -1.39
N PRO A 138 -12.86 10.04 -1.40
CA PRO A 138 -13.33 9.04 -0.45
C PRO A 138 -12.77 9.27 0.97
N ILE A 139 -11.72 10.09 1.11
CA ILE A 139 -11.07 10.44 2.37
C ILE A 139 -10.89 11.96 2.51
N ASN A 140 -10.11 12.64 1.66
CA ASN A 140 -9.85 14.09 1.80
C ASN A 140 -9.99 14.89 0.49
N GLU A 141 -9.02 14.81 -0.41
CA GLU A 141 -8.87 15.70 -1.57
C GLU A 141 -8.81 14.96 -2.90
N ILE A 142 -8.20 13.77 -2.95
CA ILE A 142 -7.98 13.08 -4.21
C ILE A 142 -9.16 12.19 -4.61
N THR A 143 -9.45 12.14 -5.91
CA THR A 143 -10.56 11.33 -6.46
C THR A 143 -10.09 10.20 -7.35
N ASN A 144 -8.80 10.14 -7.71
CA ASN A 144 -8.26 9.10 -8.57
C ASN A 144 -7.05 8.47 -7.87
N PHE A 145 -7.10 7.15 -7.72
CA PHE A 145 -6.10 6.39 -7.00
C PHE A 145 -5.50 5.34 -7.93
N PRO A 146 -4.16 5.28 -8.08
CA PRO A 146 -3.51 4.15 -8.72
C PRO A 146 -3.83 2.88 -7.93
N LEU A 147 -4.17 1.80 -8.63
CA LEU A 147 -4.52 0.52 -8.02
C LEU A 147 -3.33 -0.43 -8.12
N GLU A 148 -3.05 -1.13 -7.03
CA GLU A 148 -2.11 -2.25 -6.94
C GLU A 148 -2.84 -3.52 -6.50
N VAL A 149 -2.68 -4.61 -7.24
CA VAL A 149 -3.37 -5.89 -7.05
C VAL A 149 -2.35 -6.97 -6.71
N GLY A 150 -2.69 -7.84 -5.76
CA GLY A 150 -1.88 -9.04 -5.57
C GLY A 150 -0.49 -8.80 -4.98
N SER A 151 0.58 -9.29 -5.61
CA SER A 151 1.93 -9.14 -5.05
C SER A 151 2.53 -7.79 -5.39
N CYS A 152 2.92 -7.02 -4.39
CA CYS A 152 3.44 -5.66 -4.56
C CYS A 152 4.67 -5.45 -3.67
N ARG A 153 5.65 -4.69 -4.17
CA ARG A 153 6.83 -4.28 -3.41
C ARG A 153 6.56 -2.94 -2.71
N THR A 154 7.21 -2.70 -1.57
CA THR A 154 6.96 -1.46 -0.81
C THR A 154 7.39 -0.20 -1.55
N ASP A 155 8.38 -0.28 -2.42
CA ASP A 155 8.86 0.87 -3.20
C ASP A 155 7.78 1.37 -4.16
N GLN A 156 6.99 0.47 -4.77
CA GLN A 156 5.86 0.85 -5.63
C GLN A 156 4.82 1.67 -4.87
N LEU A 157 4.40 1.21 -3.68
CA LEU A 157 3.41 1.94 -2.87
C LEU A 157 3.95 3.27 -2.34
N ILE A 158 5.23 3.34 -1.99
CA ILE A 158 5.87 4.60 -1.61
C ILE A 158 5.89 5.59 -2.77
N THR A 159 6.20 5.13 -3.97
CA THR A 159 6.13 5.97 -5.18
C THR A 159 4.72 6.52 -5.36
N HIS A 160 3.68 5.71 -5.17
CA HIS A 160 2.31 6.21 -5.24
C HIS A 160 1.99 7.26 -4.18
N LEU A 161 2.40 7.06 -2.93
CA LEU A 161 2.23 8.06 -1.88
C LEU A 161 2.97 9.36 -2.21
N GLY A 162 4.20 9.29 -2.71
CA GLY A 162 5.00 10.47 -3.05
C GLY A 162 4.53 11.23 -4.29
N GLU A 163 4.08 10.52 -5.33
CA GLU A 163 3.70 11.13 -6.61
C GLU A 163 2.19 11.43 -6.72
N ASN A 164 1.34 10.61 -6.11
CA ASN A 164 -0.11 10.67 -6.26
C ASN A 164 -0.83 11.03 -4.95
N HIS A 165 -0.10 11.19 -3.84
CA HIS A 165 -0.66 11.42 -2.50
C HIS A 165 -1.64 10.33 -2.04
N GLY A 166 -1.61 9.15 -2.67
CA GLY A 166 -2.50 8.06 -2.33
C GLY A 166 -2.43 6.88 -3.29
N PHE A 167 -3.02 5.77 -2.86
CA PHE A 167 -3.16 4.56 -3.68
C PHE A 167 -4.36 3.73 -3.24
N ALA A 168 -4.83 2.88 -4.13
CA ALA A 168 -5.77 1.82 -3.86
C ALA A 168 -5.04 0.47 -3.87
N ARG A 169 -5.46 -0.43 -2.98
CA ARG A 169 -4.80 -1.73 -2.81
C ARG A 169 -5.80 -2.86 -2.71
N MET A 170 -5.65 -3.87 -3.55
CA MET A 170 -6.43 -5.10 -3.52
C MET A 170 -5.52 -6.30 -3.20
N PRO A 171 -5.29 -6.62 -1.92
CA PRO A 171 -4.34 -7.67 -1.52
C PRO A 171 -4.91 -9.09 -1.72
N TYR A 172 -4.08 -10.06 -2.10
CA TYR A 172 -4.48 -11.46 -2.22
C TYR A 172 -4.97 -12.02 -0.88
N GLY A 173 -6.03 -12.82 -0.93
CA GLY A 173 -6.62 -13.48 0.25
C GLY A 173 -7.66 -12.64 0.98
N TYR A 174 -7.94 -11.43 0.50
CA TYR A 174 -8.83 -10.46 1.12
C TYR A 174 -9.89 -10.02 0.10
N LYS A 175 -11.14 -9.87 0.54
CA LYS A 175 -12.28 -9.38 -0.25
C LYS A 175 -12.47 -7.87 -0.06
N GLN A 176 -11.37 -7.13 -0.14
CA GLN A 176 -11.35 -5.72 0.18
C GLN A 176 -10.43 -4.98 -0.79
N VAL A 177 -10.89 -3.80 -1.22
CA VAL A 177 -10.02 -2.73 -1.70
C VAL A 177 -9.79 -1.76 -0.54
N ILE A 178 -8.55 -1.33 -0.38
CA ILE A 178 -8.12 -0.44 0.68
C ILE A 178 -7.57 0.81 0.02
N ILE A 179 -8.20 1.94 0.30
CA ILE A 179 -7.79 3.26 -0.19
C ILE A 179 -6.91 3.88 0.88
N PHE A 180 -5.75 4.40 0.49
CA PHE A 180 -4.86 5.19 1.33
C PHE A 180 -4.72 6.59 0.74
N GLU A 181 -4.78 7.61 1.59
CA GLU A 181 -4.55 8.99 1.21
C GLU A 181 -3.61 9.66 2.22
N ASP A 182 -2.53 10.25 1.71
CA ASP A 182 -1.58 11.05 2.47
C ASP A 182 -2.16 12.45 2.66
N LEU A 183 -2.26 12.85 3.93
CA LEU A 183 -2.80 14.13 4.37
C LEU A 183 -1.69 15.12 4.73
N THR A 184 -0.43 14.72 4.57
CA THR A 184 0.70 15.61 4.78
C THR A 184 0.55 16.77 3.79
N PRO A 185 0.50 18.02 4.28
CA PRO A 185 0.45 19.18 3.39
C PRO A 185 1.63 19.08 2.42
N PRO A 186 1.46 19.45 1.14
CA PRO A 186 2.59 19.57 0.24
C PRO A 186 3.62 20.45 0.95
N SER A 187 4.78 19.90 1.30
CA SER A 187 5.82 20.69 1.92
C SER A 187 6.08 21.86 0.98
N LEU A 188 5.95 23.09 1.48
CA LEU A 188 6.44 24.27 0.76
C LEU A 188 7.89 23.95 0.41
N ASN A 189 8.12 23.60 -0.86
CA ASN A 189 9.46 23.29 -1.34
C ASN A 189 10.32 24.53 -1.08
N PHE A 190 11.19 24.46 -0.08
CA PHE A 190 12.23 25.45 0.20
C PHE A 190 13.41 25.22 -0.73
#